data_AF-A0A6P1Y6I2-F1
#
_entry.id   AF-A0A6P1Y6I2-F1
#
_cell.length_a   1.000
_cell.length_b   1.000
_cell.length_c   1.000
_cell.angle_alpha   90.00
_cell.angle_beta   90.00
_cell.angle_gamma   90.00
#
_symmetry.space_group_name_H-M   'P 1'
#
loop_
_entity.id
_entity.type
_entity.pdbx_description
1 polymer ?
#
loop_
_entity_poly.entity_id
_entity_poly.type
_entity_poly.pdbx_seq_one_letter_code
_entity_poly.pdbx_strand_id
1 'polypeptide(L)'
;MTFVYEYNETIEPSVIFTKLPINKPENAEGVEKLHYFPCYGSRDTIMPHSELTPEQRWKYLNFLTNPYIADIDIGYVFLLYYGLERHLLDGDFDRAMTVVLKLRKVHKQKSFQTYTGNAIILASILKGKGEYARDFFYSLNQENEYEYIFSHNLYLLGAYSFDIPLTAKDIVRMAQTFEFSNRNYITKYYDIFLKNLDTLLTQKTGKNTVNLKDYITPQEIKKLPVIDASIFVNYSLDIKVPVTRIQDCFKLKRDMNVFLEAAHELTKLELAELRKCGDIKPEPKKPKKDVYFQENHITTAFMEYKINVENINETEGMIDFDKNFRKYVSTYEKARNIEKDDITKAIIFYLKILGKTTPTGSSYWERPLILLERIKMYNEAYFICQRAAKVSRMPHVRMGDFDLRLARLAKKASDQ
;
A
#
# COMPACT_ATOMS: atom_id res chain seq x y z
N MET A 1 -21.85 11.02 -13.95
CA MET A 1 -21.59 11.14 -12.50
C MET A 1 -22.17 12.49 -12.10
N THR A 2 -23.04 12.52 -11.11
CA THR A 2 -23.67 13.76 -10.64
C THR A 2 -23.40 13.86 -9.14
N PHE A 3 -22.88 15.00 -8.68
CA PHE A 3 -22.65 15.28 -7.27
C PHE A 3 -22.98 16.75 -6.99
N VAL A 4 -23.33 17.06 -5.75
CA VAL A 4 -23.64 18.40 -5.28
C VAL A 4 -22.47 18.87 -4.41
N TYR A 5 -22.14 20.14 -4.50
CA TYR A 5 -21.18 20.79 -3.61
C TYR A 5 -21.61 22.20 -3.28
N GLU A 6 -21.09 22.69 -2.16
CA GLU A 6 -21.27 24.06 -1.71
C GLU A 6 -19.90 24.70 -1.51
N TYR A 7 -19.81 25.99 -1.83
CA TYR A 7 -18.64 26.80 -1.53
C TYR A 7 -18.80 27.42 -0.16
N ASN A 8 -17.78 27.26 0.69
CA ASN A 8 -17.66 28.12 1.85
C ASN A 8 -16.96 29.43 1.46
N GLU A 9 -17.75 30.43 1.08
CA GLU A 9 -17.22 31.73 0.63
C GLU A 9 -16.47 32.51 1.72
N THR A 10 -16.70 32.22 3.01
CA THR A 10 -16.01 32.91 4.11
C THR A 10 -14.61 32.35 4.39
N ILE A 11 -14.27 31.19 3.81
CA ILE A 11 -13.06 30.42 4.13
C ILE A 11 -12.18 30.18 2.89
N GLU A 12 -12.47 30.76 1.72
CA GLU A 12 -11.69 30.50 0.50
C GLU A 12 -10.21 30.92 0.64
N PRO A 13 -9.26 29.97 0.72
CA PRO A 13 -7.87 30.26 1.04
C PRO A 13 -7.14 31.07 -0.02
N SER A 14 -7.50 30.91 -1.29
CA SER A 14 -6.73 31.44 -2.41
C SER A 14 -7.14 32.86 -2.83
N VAL A 15 -8.18 33.44 -2.23
CA VAL A 15 -8.65 34.80 -2.59
C VAL A 15 -7.59 35.83 -2.26
N ILE A 16 -7.19 36.59 -3.29
CA ILE A 16 -6.27 37.71 -3.15
C ILE A 16 -7.05 38.96 -2.69
N PHE A 17 -6.93 39.29 -1.41
CA PHE A 17 -7.47 40.53 -0.86
C PHE A 17 -6.52 41.71 -1.14
N THR A 18 -6.94 42.61 -2.03
CA THR A 18 -6.13 43.76 -2.47
C THR A 18 -5.91 44.84 -1.42
N LYS A 19 -6.65 44.81 -0.31
CA LYS A 19 -6.54 45.78 0.79
C LYS A 19 -5.60 45.32 1.92
N LEU A 20 -5.13 44.08 1.89
CA LEU A 20 -4.21 43.57 2.91
C LEU A 20 -2.79 44.10 2.68
N PRO A 21 -2.02 44.37 3.76
CA PRO A 21 -0.67 44.90 3.64
C PRO A 21 0.29 43.91 2.96
N ILE A 22 1.19 44.45 2.15
CA ILE A 22 2.24 43.71 1.41
C ILE A 22 3.56 44.44 1.62
N ASN A 23 4.57 43.72 2.12
CA ASN A 23 5.90 44.27 2.38
C ASN A 23 6.95 43.44 1.66
N LYS A 24 7.86 44.07 0.90
CA LYS A 24 9.01 43.36 0.34
C LYS A 24 9.99 43.03 1.48
N PRO A 25 10.34 41.76 1.72
CA PRO A 25 11.28 41.40 2.78
C PRO A 25 12.69 41.90 2.45
N GLU A 26 13.44 42.33 3.47
CA GLU A 26 14.85 42.70 3.33
C GLU A 26 15.71 41.49 2.94
N ASN A 27 15.39 40.32 3.50
CA ASN A 27 15.98 39.03 3.14
C ASN A 27 14.88 38.02 2.81
N ALA A 28 14.80 37.62 1.53
CA ALA A 28 13.81 36.66 1.06
C ALA A 28 13.95 35.26 1.69
N GLU A 29 15.15 34.86 2.10
CA GLU A 29 15.42 33.57 2.76
C GLU A 29 15.03 33.58 4.24
N GLY A 30 14.97 34.76 4.86
CA GLY A 30 14.60 34.94 6.26
C GLY A 30 13.09 34.89 6.54
N VAL A 31 12.26 34.88 5.49
CA VAL A 31 10.79 34.81 5.64
C VAL A 31 10.37 33.40 6.05
N GLU A 32 9.60 33.32 7.14
CA GLU A 32 9.09 32.06 7.68
C GLU A 32 8.29 31.26 6.64
N LYS A 33 8.40 29.93 6.73
CA LYS A 33 7.62 28.99 5.92
C LYS A 33 6.12 29.15 6.17
N LEU A 34 5.33 28.79 5.18
CA LEU A 34 3.88 28.82 5.31
C LEU A 34 3.37 27.72 6.25
N HIS A 35 2.24 28.02 6.88
CA HIS A 35 1.48 27.03 7.64
C HIS A 35 1.04 25.86 6.75
N TYR A 36 0.78 24.69 7.36
CA TYR A 36 0.41 23.47 6.64
C TYR A 36 -0.88 23.63 5.80
N PHE A 37 -1.81 24.46 6.28
CA PHE A 37 -2.99 24.91 5.54
C PHE A 37 -2.90 26.43 5.34
N PRO A 38 -2.25 26.93 4.28
CA PRO A 38 -2.07 28.37 4.10
C PRO A 38 -3.33 29.04 3.56
N CYS A 39 -3.51 30.31 3.92
CA CYS A 39 -4.61 31.18 3.49
C CYS A 39 -4.05 32.57 3.18
N TYR A 40 -4.34 33.14 2.00
CA TYR A 40 -3.83 34.46 1.61
C TYR A 40 -4.23 35.56 2.60
N GLY A 41 -5.46 35.45 3.09
CA GLY A 41 -6.05 36.32 4.09
C GLY A 41 -7.45 35.81 4.41
N SER A 42 -7.94 36.07 5.62
CA SER A 42 -9.29 35.66 6.02
C SER A 42 -10.14 36.88 6.37
N ARG A 43 -11.45 36.80 6.09
CA ARG A 43 -12.42 37.74 6.68
C ARG A 43 -12.81 37.36 8.11
N ASP A 44 -12.62 36.09 8.48
CA ASP A 44 -12.97 35.54 9.79
C ASP A 44 -11.76 34.91 10.50
N THR A 45 -11.65 35.10 11.80
CA THR A 45 -10.51 34.67 12.64
C THR A 45 -10.49 33.16 12.94
N ILE A 46 -11.03 32.31 12.07
CA ILE A 46 -11.20 30.87 12.34
C ILE A 46 -9.84 30.14 12.34
N MET A 47 -8.86 30.61 11.56
CA MET A 47 -7.49 30.06 11.54
C MET A 47 -6.44 31.16 11.42
N PRO A 48 -6.21 31.99 12.46
CA PRO A 48 -5.35 33.18 12.36
C PRO A 48 -3.89 32.82 12.04
N HIS A 49 -3.43 31.63 12.44
CA HIS A 49 -2.07 31.15 12.16
C HIS A 49 -1.87 30.67 10.72
N SER A 50 -2.95 30.59 9.93
CA SER A 50 -2.90 30.18 8.52
C SER A 50 -2.78 31.37 7.57
N GLU A 51 -3.02 32.58 8.05
CA GLU A 51 -2.95 33.80 7.26
C GLU A 51 -1.52 34.20 6.93
N LEU A 52 -1.28 34.55 5.66
CA LEU A 52 0.01 35.05 5.20
C LEU A 52 0.35 36.40 5.85
N THR A 53 1.57 36.53 6.37
CA THR A 53 2.13 37.83 6.78
C THR A 53 2.33 38.76 5.58
N PRO A 54 2.52 40.09 5.77
CA PRO A 54 2.78 41.01 4.64
C PRO A 54 3.96 40.60 3.74
N GLU A 55 5.02 40.02 4.31
CA GLU A 55 6.18 39.52 3.57
C GLU A 55 5.89 38.23 2.82
N GLN A 56 5.13 37.31 3.44
CA GLN A 56 4.67 36.10 2.77
C GLN A 56 3.71 36.42 1.62
N ARG A 57 2.84 37.43 1.75
CA ARG A 57 2.00 37.92 0.64
C ARG A 57 2.86 38.45 -0.51
N TRP A 58 3.91 39.21 -0.22
CA TRP A 58 4.86 39.67 -1.24
C TRP A 58 5.53 38.47 -1.96
N LYS A 59 6.01 37.48 -1.21
CA LYS A 59 6.61 36.27 -1.79
C LYS A 59 5.62 35.48 -2.65
N TYR A 60 4.37 35.34 -2.19
CA TYR A 60 3.33 34.66 -2.97
C TYR A 60 3.02 35.39 -4.28
N LEU A 61 2.81 36.71 -4.24
CA LEU A 61 2.55 37.50 -5.44
C LEU A 61 3.74 37.46 -6.41
N ASN A 62 4.97 37.51 -5.90
CA ASN A 62 6.16 37.33 -6.72
C ASN A 62 6.23 35.92 -7.33
N PHE A 63 5.89 34.88 -6.57
CA PHE A 63 5.80 33.50 -7.06
C PHE A 63 4.76 33.36 -8.19
N LEU A 64 3.61 34.04 -8.10
CA LEU A 64 2.58 34.00 -9.15
C LEU A 64 3.06 34.55 -10.50
N THR A 65 4.11 35.37 -10.54
CA THR A 65 4.70 35.84 -11.81
C THR A 65 5.40 34.72 -12.58
N ASN A 66 5.91 33.71 -11.89
CA ASN A 66 6.48 32.50 -12.48
C ASN A 66 6.36 31.31 -11.50
N PRO A 67 5.24 30.56 -11.51
CA PRO A 67 5.01 29.50 -10.55
C PRO A 67 5.76 28.20 -10.88
N TYR A 68 6.65 28.24 -11.87
CA TYR A 68 7.41 27.10 -12.41
C TYR A 68 8.85 27.03 -11.88
N ILE A 69 9.10 27.66 -10.72
CA ILE A 69 10.36 27.58 -9.99
C ILE A 69 10.31 26.40 -9.00
N ALA A 70 11.26 25.47 -9.07
CA ALA A 70 11.23 24.25 -8.26
C ALA A 70 11.62 24.47 -6.79
N ASP A 71 12.49 25.44 -6.53
CA ASP A 71 12.95 25.78 -5.18
C ASP A 71 12.06 26.87 -4.58
N ILE A 72 10.91 26.45 -4.07
CA ILE A 72 9.95 27.32 -3.40
C ILE A 72 9.28 26.53 -2.27
N ASP A 73 8.83 27.24 -1.23
CA ASP A 73 7.98 26.62 -0.22
C ASP A 73 6.71 26.09 -0.88
N ILE A 74 6.47 24.78 -0.74
CA ILE A 74 5.33 24.08 -1.33
C ILE A 74 3.99 24.67 -0.87
N GLY A 75 3.93 25.34 0.28
CA GLY A 75 2.73 26.04 0.73
C GLY A 75 2.22 27.07 -0.28
N TYR A 76 3.13 27.77 -0.98
CA TYR A 76 2.73 28.76 -2.00
C TYR A 76 2.12 28.07 -3.23
N VAL A 77 2.63 26.88 -3.57
CA VAL A 77 2.11 26.05 -4.66
C VAL A 77 0.72 25.52 -4.30
N PHE A 78 0.51 25.08 -3.05
CA PHE A 78 -0.81 24.66 -2.56
C PHE A 78 -1.81 25.82 -2.54
N LEU A 79 -1.39 27.01 -2.11
CA LEU A 79 -2.24 28.20 -2.10
C LEU A 79 -2.74 28.57 -3.50
N LEU A 80 -1.87 28.54 -4.52
CA LEU A 80 -2.27 28.69 -5.91
C LEU A 80 -3.20 27.54 -6.35
N TYR A 81 -2.85 26.31 -5.99
CA TYR A 81 -3.60 25.13 -6.39
C TYR A 81 -5.04 25.13 -5.83
N TYR A 82 -5.28 25.65 -4.63
CA TYR A 82 -6.62 25.80 -4.09
C TYR A 82 -7.55 26.60 -5.01
N GLY A 83 -7.04 27.70 -5.59
CA GLY A 83 -7.77 28.49 -6.57
C GLY A 83 -7.99 27.74 -7.89
N LEU A 84 -6.97 26.99 -8.33
CA LEU A 84 -7.07 26.15 -9.53
C LEU A 84 -8.15 25.06 -9.37
N GLU A 85 -8.33 24.49 -8.18
CA GLU A 85 -9.40 23.50 -7.93
C GLU A 85 -10.80 24.07 -8.15
N ARG A 86 -11.05 25.34 -7.78
CA ARG A 86 -12.33 25.99 -8.15
C ARG A 86 -12.49 26.13 -9.65
N HIS A 87 -11.42 26.48 -10.36
CA HIS A 87 -11.47 26.60 -11.82
C HIS A 87 -11.67 25.25 -12.53
N LEU A 88 -11.12 24.17 -11.98
CA LEU A 88 -11.39 22.80 -12.45
C LEU A 88 -12.87 22.40 -12.26
N LEU A 89 -13.55 22.96 -11.26
CA LEU A 89 -14.96 22.69 -10.98
C LEU A 89 -15.91 23.61 -11.75
N ASP A 90 -15.78 24.93 -11.66
CA ASP A 90 -16.76 25.89 -12.19
C ASP A 90 -16.18 27.06 -12.99
N GLY A 91 -14.86 27.17 -13.06
CA GLY A 91 -14.20 28.27 -13.76
C GLY A 91 -13.66 27.89 -15.13
N ASP A 92 -12.55 28.54 -15.49
CA ASP A 92 -11.79 28.26 -16.72
C ASP A 92 -11.02 26.94 -16.58
N PHE A 93 -11.73 25.83 -16.80
CA PHE A 93 -11.21 24.47 -16.69
C PHE A 93 -9.96 24.24 -17.54
N ASP A 94 -10.02 24.63 -18.83
CA ASP A 94 -8.97 24.32 -19.80
C ASP A 94 -7.65 25.01 -19.40
N ARG A 95 -7.69 26.28 -19.00
CA ARG A 95 -6.50 26.99 -18.52
C ARG A 95 -6.00 26.43 -17.19
N ALA A 96 -6.90 26.15 -16.25
CA ALA A 96 -6.52 25.60 -14.96
C ALA A 96 -5.82 24.24 -15.11
N MET A 97 -6.35 23.37 -15.97
CA MET A 97 -5.77 22.06 -16.26
C MET A 97 -4.36 22.18 -16.84
N THR A 98 -4.15 23.08 -17.81
CA THR A 98 -2.82 23.36 -18.36
C THR A 98 -1.83 23.81 -17.28
N VAL A 99 -2.24 24.71 -16.39
CA VAL A 99 -1.40 25.17 -15.27
C VAL A 99 -1.07 24.01 -14.33
N VAL A 100 -2.05 23.21 -13.92
CA VAL A 100 -1.85 22.06 -13.00
C VAL A 100 -0.88 21.04 -13.60
N LEU A 101 -1.03 20.68 -14.89
CA LEU A 101 -0.12 19.76 -15.57
C LEU A 101 1.33 20.28 -15.57
N LYS A 102 1.51 21.57 -15.85
CA LYS A 102 2.85 22.19 -15.85
C LYS A 102 3.44 22.29 -14.45
N LEU A 103 2.63 22.63 -13.44
CA LEU A 103 3.06 22.64 -12.03
C LEU A 103 3.56 21.26 -11.58
N ARG A 104 2.87 20.17 -11.95
CA ARG A 104 3.29 18.80 -11.62
C ARG A 104 4.65 18.42 -12.17
N LYS A 105 5.05 18.95 -13.33
CA LYS A 105 6.38 18.69 -13.92
C LYS A 105 7.51 19.38 -13.16
N VAL A 106 7.21 20.47 -12.46
CA VAL A 106 8.18 21.24 -11.68
C VAL A 106 8.24 20.76 -10.23
N HIS A 107 7.08 20.55 -9.61
CA HIS A 107 6.93 20.34 -8.17
C HIS A 107 6.78 18.87 -7.81
N LYS A 108 7.85 18.23 -7.35
CA LYS A 108 7.93 16.76 -7.15
C LYS A 108 7.38 16.26 -5.80
N GLN A 109 6.87 17.17 -4.97
CA GLN A 109 6.46 16.87 -3.60
C GLN A 109 5.30 15.84 -3.60
N LYS A 110 5.41 14.81 -2.76
CA LYS A 110 4.52 13.62 -2.77
C LYS A 110 3.04 13.95 -2.62
N SER A 111 2.68 14.81 -1.66
CA SER A 111 1.28 15.19 -1.44
C SER A 111 0.76 16.01 -2.62
N PHE A 112 1.56 16.94 -3.15
CA PHE A 112 1.19 17.70 -4.34
C PHE A 112 0.92 16.80 -5.55
N GLN A 113 1.80 15.82 -5.81
CA GLN A 113 1.61 14.81 -6.86
C GLN A 113 0.34 13.98 -6.62
N THR A 114 0.05 13.62 -5.37
CA THR A 114 -1.15 12.82 -5.04
C THR A 114 -2.43 13.59 -5.34
N TYR A 115 -2.57 14.81 -4.81
CA TYR A 115 -3.80 15.59 -4.94
C TYR A 115 -4.06 16.00 -6.39
N THR A 116 -3.06 16.57 -7.05
CA THR A 116 -3.21 17.03 -8.43
C THR A 116 -3.43 15.87 -9.41
N GLY A 117 -2.78 14.71 -9.20
CA GLY A 117 -2.97 13.53 -10.05
C GLY A 117 -4.39 12.97 -9.93
N ASN A 118 -4.91 12.91 -8.70
CA ASN A 118 -6.30 12.52 -8.47
C ASN A 118 -7.29 13.52 -9.10
N ALA A 119 -7.05 14.82 -8.93
CA ALA A 119 -7.92 15.87 -9.46
C ALA A 119 -7.95 15.92 -10.99
N ILE A 120 -6.81 15.73 -11.67
CA ILE A 120 -6.75 15.68 -13.15
C ILE A 120 -7.69 14.60 -13.67
N ILE A 121 -7.59 13.38 -13.15
CA ILE A 121 -8.43 12.26 -13.60
C ILE A 121 -9.89 12.55 -13.34
N LEU A 122 -10.21 12.94 -12.11
CA LEU A 122 -11.60 13.14 -11.71
C LEU A 122 -12.25 14.28 -12.47
N ALA A 123 -11.59 15.44 -12.54
CA ALA A 123 -12.11 16.61 -13.25
C ALA A 123 -12.28 16.32 -14.74
N SER A 124 -11.37 15.55 -15.36
CA SER A 124 -11.51 15.09 -16.74
C SER A 124 -12.74 14.19 -16.93
N ILE A 125 -13.01 13.27 -16.01
CA ILE A 125 -14.22 12.41 -16.04
C ILE A 125 -15.48 13.26 -15.88
N LEU A 126 -15.49 14.17 -14.92
CA LEU A 126 -16.65 15.01 -14.60
C LEU A 126 -17.01 15.95 -15.74
N LYS A 127 -16.00 16.52 -16.42
CA LYS A 127 -16.20 17.44 -17.55
C LYS A 127 -16.29 16.73 -18.90
N GLY A 128 -16.13 15.41 -18.96
CA GLY A 128 -16.11 14.65 -20.22
C GLY A 128 -14.91 15.00 -21.12
N LYS A 129 -13.83 15.49 -20.52
CA LYS A 129 -12.64 16.07 -21.18
C LYS A 129 -11.50 15.05 -21.22
N GLY A 130 -11.73 13.96 -21.96
CA GLY A 130 -10.83 12.80 -21.98
C GLY A 130 -9.46 13.06 -22.61
N GLU A 131 -9.32 14.10 -23.43
CA GLU A 131 -8.05 14.55 -23.99
C GLU A 131 -7.03 14.89 -22.90
N TYR A 132 -7.42 15.62 -21.86
CA TYR A 132 -6.52 15.97 -20.75
C TYR A 132 -6.09 14.78 -19.92
N ALA A 133 -7.00 13.82 -19.71
CA ALA A 133 -6.64 12.57 -19.08
C ALA A 133 -5.59 11.84 -19.94
N ARG A 134 -5.84 11.64 -21.23
CA ARG A 134 -4.89 10.95 -22.13
C ARG A 134 -3.53 11.65 -22.15
N ASP A 135 -3.51 12.97 -22.33
CA ASP A 135 -2.29 13.78 -22.30
C ASP A 135 -1.55 13.62 -20.97
N PHE A 136 -2.28 13.60 -19.85
CA PHE A 136 -1.69 13.33 -18.55
C PHE A 136 -1.03 11.95 -18.50
N PHE A 137 -1.73 10.87 -18.86
CA PHE A 137 -1.16 9.51 -18.87
C PHE A 137 0.04 9.41 -19.81
N TYR A 138 -0.03 9.97 -21.02
CA TYR A 138 1.09 9.96 -21.97
C TYR A 138 2.27 10.82 -21.52
N SER A 139 2.01 11.85 -20.71
CA SER A 139 3.08 12.66 -20.15
C SER A 139 3.85 11.94 -19.04
N LEU A 140 3.29 10.89 -18.42
CA LEU A 140 3.92 10.22 -17.28
C LEU A 140 5.22 9.54 -17.71
N ASN A 141 6.35 10.15 -17.35
CA ASN A 141 7.64 9.58 -17.66
C ASN A 141 7.89 8.39 -16.73
N GLN A 142 8.06 7.24 -17.36
CA GLN A 142 8.33 5.97 -16.70
C GLN A 142 9.57 6.00 -15.81
N GLU A 143 10.59 6.79 -16.13
CA GLU A 143 11.81 6.93 -15.31
C GLU A 143 11.59 7.81 -14.06
N ASN A 144 10.53 8.62 -14.05
CA ASN A 144 10.21 9.55 -12.97
C ASN A 144 9.13 8.97 -12.05
N GLU A 145 9.53 8.15 -11.07
CA GLU A 145 8.58 7.49 -10.15
C GLU A 145 7.61 8.45 -9.45
N TYR A 146 8.05 9.69 -9.18
CA TYR A 146 7.22 10.69 -8.51
C TYR A 146 5.96 11.08 -9.30
N GLU A 147 5.98 10.96 -10.63
CA GLU A 147 4.85 11.33 -11.49
C GLU A 147 3.66 10.36 -11.34
N TYR A 148 3.94 9.13 -10.89
CA TYR A 148 2.95 8.08 -10.65
C TYR A 148 2.40 8.05 -9.22
N ILE A 149 2.78 9.03 -8.39
CA ILE A 149 2.28 9.14 -7.02
C ILE A 149 0.86 9.73 -7.05
N PHE A 150 -0.13 8.87 -7.21
CA PHE A 150 -1.56 9.17 -7.04
C PHE A 150 -2.36 7.85 -6.89
N SER A 151 -3.67 7.94 -6.69
CA SER A 151 -4.51 6.78 -6.36
C SER A 151 -4.51 5.73 -7.48
N HIS A 152 -4.16 4.47 -7.14
CA HIS A 152 -4.29 3.33 -8.07
C HIS A 152 -5.73 3.14 -8.54
N ASN A 153 -6.72 3.37 -7.68
CA ASN A 153 -8.12 3.28 -8.09
C ASN A 153 -8.47 4.33 -9.14
N LEU A 154 -8.01 5.58 -8.95
CA LEU A 154 -8.27 6.64 -9.94
C LEU A 154 -7.46 6.41 -11.22
N TYR A 155 -6.23 5.89 -11.14
CA TYR A 155 -5.50 5.43 -12.31
C TYR A 155 -6.34 4.44 -13.13
N LEU A 156 -6.85 3.38 -12.49
CA LEU A 156 -7.66 2.36 -13.17
C LEU A 156 -9.00 2.93 -13.68
N LEU A 157 -9.63 3.83 -12.93
CA LEU A 157 -10.88 4.47 -13.35
C LEU A 157 -10.68 5.39 -14.55
N GLY A 158 -9.62 6.20 -14.56
CA GLY A 158 -9.25 7.02 -15.71
C GLY A 158 -8.93 6.16 -16.93
N ALA A 159 -8.15 5.09 -16.71
CA ALA A 159 -7.79 4.16 -17.77
C ALA A 159 -9.01 3.47 -18.40
N TYR A 160 -9.96 3.03 -17.58
CA TYR A 160 -11.21 2.45 -18.05
C TYR A 160 -12.09 3.48 -18.79
N SER A 161 -12.21 4.69 -18.23
CA SER A 161 -13.10 5.73 -18.75
C SER A 161 -12.67 6.27 -20.11
N PHE A 162 -11.35 6.28 -20.38
CA PHE A 162 -10.77 6.91 -21.58
C PHE A 162 -10.04 5.93 -22.50
N ASP A 163 -10.28 4.63 -22.33
CA ASP A 163 -9.71 3.56 -23.17
C ASP A 163 -8.17 3.54 -23.19
N ILE A 164 -7.56 3.81 -22.04
CA ILE A 164 -6.10 3.80 -21.88
C ILE A 164 -5.68 2.39 -21.47
N PRO A 165 -4.90 1.67 -22.30
CA PRO A 165 -4.50 0.31 -21.99
C PRO A 165 -3.37 0.31 -20.94
N LEU A 166 -3.38 -0.70 -20.06
CA LEU A 166 -2.34 -0.89 -19.05
C LEU A 166 -1.10 -1.52 -19.68
N THR A 167 0.07 -0.97 -19.39
CA THR A 167 1.36 -1.57 -19.74
C THR A 167 1.82 -2.57 -18.67
N ALA A 168 2.82 -3.41 -18.96
CA ALA A 168 3.46 -4.24 -17.95
C ALA A 168 3.97 -3.41 -16.75
N LYS A 169 4.43 -2.18 -17.00
CA LYS A 169 4.92 -1.29 -15.95
C LYS A 169 3.82 -0.84 -15.01
N ASP A 170 2.66 -0.51 -15.56
CA ASP A 170 1.48 -0.16 -14.76
C ASP A 170 1.06 -1.34 -13.88
N ILE A 171 1.09 -2.54 -14.45
CA ILE A 171 0.76 -3.78 -13.74
C ILE A 171 1.75 -4.05 -12.60
N VAL A 172 3.05 -3.92 -12.85
CA VAL A 172 4.10 -4.10 -11.83
C VAL A 172 4.01 -3.04 -10.73
N ARG A 173 3.80 -1.77 -11.08
CA ARG A 173 3.64 -0.68 -10.09
C ARG A 173 2.45 -0.96 -9.16
N MET A 174 1.36 -1.47 -9.73
CA MET A 174 0.13 -1.80 -9.00
C MET A 174 0.09 -3.26 -8.50
N ALA A 175 1.22 -3.97 -8.44
CA ALA A 175 1.26 -5.39 -8.09
C ALA A 175 0.53 -5.72 -6.77
N GLN A 176 0.67 -4.87 -5.74
CA GLN A 176 -0.05 -5.05 -4.46
C GLN A 176 -1.55 -4.87 -4.59
N THR A 177 -2.01 -3.97 -5.46
CA THR A 177 -3.44 -3.80 -5.78
C THR A 177 -4.00 -5.05 -6.44
N PHE A 178 -3.18 -5.76 -7.22
CA PHE A 178 -3.48 -7.06 -7.79
C PHE A 178 -3.12 -8.24 -6.87
N GLU A 179 -3.01 -8.00 -5.56
CA GLU A 179 -2.79 -9.04 -4.53
C GLU A 179 -1.49 -9.85 -4.71
N PHE A 180 -0.53 -9.34 -5.50
CA PHE A 180 0.77 -9.98 -5.66
C PHE A 180 1.71 -9.60 -4.53
N SER A 181 2.09 -10.59 -3.73
CA SER A 181 2.88 -10.40 -2.51
C SER A 181 4.40 -10.58 -2.70
N ASN A 182 4.82 -11.39 -3.68
CA ASN A 182 6.23 -11.78 -3.84
C ASN A 182 7.04 -10.80 -4.71
N ARG A 183 7.27 -9.60 -4.16
CA ARG A 183 7.91 -8.49 -4.89
C ARG A 183 9.44 -8.55 -4.96
N ASN A 184 10.08 -9.58 -4.42
CA ASN A 184 11.54 -9.65 -4.32
C ASN A 184 12.23 -9.55 -5.69
N TYR A 185 11.72 -10.24 -6.72
CA TYR A 185 12.29 -10.13 -8.07
C TYR A 185 11.99 -8.80 -8.76
N ILE A 186 10.80 -8.22 -8.54
CA ILE A 186 10.47 -6.87 -9.01
C ILE A 186 11.49 -5.87 -8.46
N THR A 187 11.81 -5.95 -7.16
CA THR A 187 12.74 -5.00 -6.52
C THR A 187 14.19 -5.14 -7.00
N LYS A 188 14.65 -6.36 -7.27
CA LYS A 188 16.07 -6.63 -7.57
C LYS A 188 16.40 -6.75 -9.05
N TYR A 189 15.44 -7.20 -9.85
CA TYR A 189 15.62 -7.54 -11.26
C TYR A 189 14.46 -6.95 -12.07
N TYR A 190 14.17 -5.67 -11.84
CA TYR A 190 13.01 -4.97 -12.38
C TYR A 190 12.91 -5.10 -13.91
N ASP A 191 14.00 -4.84 -14.63
CA ASP A 191 14.00 -4.85 -16.09
C ASP A 191 13.75 -6.24 -16.67
N ILE A 192 14.35 -7.27 -16.07
CA ILE A 192 14.14 -8.68 -16.45
C ILE A 192 12.69 -9.08 -16.18
N PHE A 193 12.16 -8.71 -15.00
CA PHE A 193 10.77 -8.99 -14.64
C PHE A 193 9.80 -8.31 -15.60
N LEU A 194 10.05 -7.04 -15.93
CA LEU A 194 9.21 -6.24 -16.81
C LEU A 194 9.19 -6.84 -18.23
N LYS A 195 10.37 -7.17 -18.79
CA LYS A 195 10.52 -7.87 -20.08
C LYS A 195 9.74 -9.18 -20.11
N ASN A 196 9.83 -9.98 -19.05
CA ASN A 196 9.12 -11.25 -18.95
C ASN A 196 7.61 -11.07 -18.88
N LEU A 197 7.14 -10.07 -18.15
CA LEU A 197 5.72 -9.72 -18.11
C LEU A 197 5.22 -9.26 -19.49
N ASP A 198 5.94 -8.38 -20.19
CA ASP A 198 5.59 -7.93 -21.55
C ASP A 198 5.50 -9.10 -22.54
N THR A 199 6.44 -10.04 -22.43
CA THR A 199 6.46 -11.26 -23.25
C THR A 199 5.21 -12.11 -22.99
N LEU A 200 4.85 -12.31 -21.72
CA LEU A 200 3.69 -13.09 -21.32
C LEU A 200 2.38 -12.43 -21.74
N LEU A 201 2.27 -11.10 -21.62
CA LEU A 201 1.11 -10.34 -22.12
C LEU A 201 0.95 -10.56 -23.62
N THR A 202 2.02 -10.34 -24.39
CA THR A 202 2.02 -10.50 -25.85
C THR A 202 1.62 -11.90 -26.27
N GLN A 203 2.16 -12.93 -25.61
CA GLN A 203 1.82 -14.33 -25.91
C GLN A 203 0.36 -14.69 -25.61
N LYS A 204 -0.24 -14.09 -24.58
CA LYS A 204 -1.60 -14.44 -24.13
C LYS A 204 -2.70 -13.61 -24.76
N THR A 205 -2.45 -12.33 -25.03
CA THR A 205 -3.46 -11.39 -25.52
C THR A 205 -3.20 -10.92 -26.96
N GLY A 206 -2.05 -11.29 -27.54
CA GLY A 206 -1.59 -10.77 -28.83
C GLY A 206 -1.04 -9.34 -28.76
N LYS A 207 -1.00 -8.72 -27.57
CA LYS A 207 -0.52 -7.35 -27.34
C LYS A 207 0.30 -7.29 -26.05
N ASN A 208 1.26 -6.37 -25.96
CA ASN A 208 2.00 -6.10 -24.73
C ASN A 208 1.24 -5.20 -23.72
N THR A 209 -0.08 -5.07 -23.90
CA THR A 209 -0.93 -4.22 -23.06
C THR A 209 -2.27 -4.88 -22.77
N VAL A 210 -2.96 -4.39 -21.74
CA VAL A 210 -4.24 -4.92 -21.24
C VAL A 210 -5.31 -3.84 -21.29
N ASN A 211 -6.41 -4.08 -21.99
CA ASN A 211 -7.56 -3.17 -21.98
C ASN A 211 -8.51 -3.54 -20.83
N LEU A 212 -8.84 -2.57 -19.97
CA LEU A 212 -9.73 -2.80 -18.83
C LEU A 212 -11.15 -3.21 -19.24
N LYS A 213 -11.61 -2.82 -20.44
CA LYS A 213 -12.94 -3.22 -20.94
C LYS A 213 -13.05 -4.71 -21.28
N ASP A 214 -11.93 -5.43 -21.42
CA ASP A 214 -11.92 -6.89 -21.58
C ASP A 214 -12.26 -7.62 -20.25
N TYR A 215 -12.13 -6.91 -19.13
CA TYR A 215 -12.34 -7.43 -17.78
C TYR A 215 -13.58 -6.85 -17.10
N ILE A 216 -14.03 -5.68 -17.53
CA ILE A 216 -15.10 -4.91 -16.89
C ILE A 216 -16.10 -4.49 -17.96
N THR A 217 -17.21 -5.21 -18.00
CA THR A 217 -18.37 -4.87 -18.84
C THR A 217 -19.17 -3.70 -18.25
N PRO A 218 -20.03 -3.03 -19.04
CA PRO A 218 -20.95 -2.00 -18.54
C PRO A 218 -21.89 -2.48 -17.42
N GLN A 219 -22.19 -3.78 -17.36
CA GLN A 219 -22.98 -4.37 -16.27
C GLN A 219 -22.12 -4.66 -15.03
N GLU A 220 -20.87 -5.07 -15.19
CA GLU A 220 -19.95 -5.34 -14.08
C GLU A 220 -19.55 -4.07 -13.35
N ILE A 221 -19.24 -2.98 -14.07
CA ILE A 221 -18.85 -1.72 -13.42
C ILE A 221 -19.93 -1.19 -12.48
N LYS A 222 -21.21 -1.42 -12.78
CA LYS A 222 -22.35 -1.02 -11.93
C LYS A 222 -22.46 -1.83 -10.64
N LYS A 223 -21.84 -3.01 -10.58
CA LYS A 223 -21.83 -3.87 -9.38
C LYS A 223 -20.64 -3.58 -8.46
N LEU A 224 -19.66 -2.82 -8.93
CA LEU A 224 -18.49 -2.49 -8.13
C LEU A 224 -18.86 -1.48 -7.03
N PRO A 225 -18.20 -1.54 -5.86
CA PRO A 225 -18.44 -0.59 -4.78
C PRO A 225 -18.19 0.85 -5.24
N VAL A 226 -19.02 1.77 -4.76
CA VAL A 226 -18.81 3.22 -4.92
C VAL A 226 -18.46 3.79 -3.55
N ILE A 227 -17.42 4.60 -3.49
CA ILE A 227 -17.00 5.30 -2.27
C ILE A 227 -17.06 6.80 -2.46
N ASP A 228 -17.35 7.51 -1.39
CA ASP A 228 -17.22 8.96 -1.35
C ASP A 228 -15.73 9.32 -1.18
N ALA A 229 -15.15 9.92 -2.21
CA ALA A 229 -13.75 10.33 -2.19
C ALA A 229 -13.62 11.85 -1.99
N SER A 230 -12.87 12.25 -0.96
CA SER A 230 -12.40 13.62 -0.75
C SER A 230 -11.13 13.82 -1.57
N ILE A 231 -11.28 14.34 -2.79
CA ILE A 231 -10.17 14.46 -3.76
C ILE A 231 -9.60 15.87 -3.81
N PHE A 232 -10.41 16.87 -3.49
CA PHE A 232 -9.98 18.26 -3.44
C PHE A 232 -9.29 18.57 -2.11
N VAL A 233 -8.25 19.38 -2.17
CA VAL A 233 -7.47 19.79 -0.99
C VAL A 233 -7.83 21.21 -0.54
N ASN A 234 -8.45 22.01 -1.40
CA ASN A 234 -9.06 23.28 -1.04
C ASN A 234 -10.17 23.03 -0.01
N TYR A 235 -9.89 23.39 1.23
CA TYR A 235 -10.76 23.16 2.36
C TYR A 235 -12.01 24.05 2.40
N SER A 236 -12.14 25.03 1.50
CA SER A 236 -13.42 25.72 1.30
C SER A 236 -14.40 24.95 0.41
N LEU A 237 -13.97 23.79 -0.12
CA LEU A 237 -14.77 22.88 -0.92
C LEU A 237 -15.17 21.68 -0.06
N ASP A 238 -16.42 21.63 0.42
CA ASP A 238 -16.94 20.42 1.05
C ASP A 238 -17.54 19.51 -0.02
N ILE A 239 -16.67 18.69 -0.63
CA ILE A 239 -17.03 17.86 -1.78
C ILE A 239 -16.67 16.42 -1.53
N LYS A 240 -17.69 15.57 -1.62
CA LYS A 240 -17.56 14.13 -1.70
C LYS A 240 -17.94 13.69 -3.10
N VAL A 241 -16.96 13.19 -3.85
CA VAL A 241 -17.22 12.70 -5.20
C VAL A 241 -17.41 11.19 -5.16
N PRO A 242 -18.54 10.66 -5.65
CA PRO A 242 -18.77 9.22 -5.68
C PRO A 242 -17.87 8.57 -6.73
N VAL A 243 -16.94 7.72 -6.30
CA VAL A 243 -15.93 7.08 -7.14
C VAL A 243 -16.10 5.57 -7.11
N THR A 244 -16.30 4.96 -8.28
CA THR A 244 -16.33 3.51 -8.44
C THR A 244 -14.96 2.91 -8.14
N ARG A 245 -14.93 1.84 -7.34
CA ARG A 245 -13.73 1.11 -6.96
C ARG A 245 -13.35 0.06 -8.01
N ILE A 246 -12.82 0.51 -9.14
CA ILE A 246 -12.31 -0.35 -10.22
C ILE A 246 -11.29 -1.37 -9.71
N GLN A 247 -10.45 -0.97 -8.75
CA GLN A 247 -9.45 -1.86 -8.16
C GLN A 247 -10.04 -3.07 -7.42
N ASP A 248 -11.33 -3.05 -7.07
CA ASP A 248 -12.00 -4.16 -6.39
C ASP A 248 -12.57 -5.19 -7.39
N CYS A 249 -12.44 -4.98 -8.71
CA CYS A 249 -12.88 -5.96 -9.71
C CYS A 249 -12.11 -7.27 -9.55
N PHE A 250 -12.82 -8.34 -9.15
CA PHE A 250 -12.23 -9.65 -8.90
C PHE A 250 -11.53 -10.24 -10.13
N LYS A 251 -12.20 -10.21 -11.30
CA LYS A 251 -11.65 -10.76 -12.54
C LYS A 251 -10.34 -10.07 -12.93
N LEU A 252 -10.32 -8.74 -12.86
CA LEU A 252 -9.13 -7.93 -13.13
C LEU A 252 -7.99 -8.29 -12.17
N LYS A 253 -8.25 -8.26 -10.86
CA LYS A 253 -7.22 -8.59 -9.85
C LYS A 253 -6.63 -9.99 -10.05
N ARG A 254 -7.50 -10.99 -10.18
CA ARG A 254 -7.11 -12.39 -10.38
C ARG A 254 -6.21 -12.54 -11.61
N ASP A 255 -6.64 -11.99 -12.75
CA ASP A 255 -5.93 -12.22 -14.00
C ASP A 255 -4.60 -11.45 -14.05
N MET A 256 -4.53 -10.23 -13.49
CA MET A 256 -3.26 -9.50 -13.33
C MET A 256 -2.30 -10.21 -12.36
N ASN A 257 -2.83 -10.80 -11.29
CA ASN A 257 -2.04 -11.63 -10.38
C ASN A 257 -1.42 -12.83 -11.10
N VAL A 258 -2.21 -13.57 -11.90
CA VAL A 258 -1.73 -14.71 -12.69
C VAL A 258 -0.60 -14.30 -13.64
N PHE A 259 -0.70 -13.14 -14.29
CA PHE A 259 0.40 -12.62 -15.10
C PHE A 259 1.66 -12.31 -14.29
N LEU A 260 1.51 -11.71 -13.10
CA LEU A 260 2.63 -11.41 -12.19
C LEU A 260 3.28 -12.68 -11.64
N GLU A 261 2.51 -13.72 -11.32
CA GLU A 261 3.02 -15.04 -10.89
C GLU A 261 3.78 -15.74 -12.02
N ALA A 262 3.24 -15.72 -13.24
CA ALA A 262 3.92 -16.28 -14.40
C ALA A 262 5.23 -15.54 -14.70
N ALA A 263 5.23 -14.20 -14.62
CA ALA A 263 6.43 -13.39 -14.81
C ALA A 263 7.47 -13.66 -13.71
N HIS A 264 7.02 -13.91 -12.48
CA HIS A 264 7.88 -14.31 -11.37
C HIS A 264 8.63 -15.62 -11.65
N GLU A 265 7.92 -16.67 -12.05
CA GLU A 265 8.54 -17.96 -12.36
C GLU A 265 9.45 -17.86 -13.59
N LEU A 266 9.05 -17.13 -14.63
CA LEU A 266 9.90 -16.93 -15.81
C LEU A 266 11.19 -16.16 -15.48
N THR A 267 11.10 -15.13 -14.64
CA THR A 267 12.27 -14.37 -14.16
C THR A 267 13.22 -15.26 -13.37
N LYS A 268 12.69 -16.14 -12.53
CA LYS A 268 13.49 -17.11 -11.77
C LYS A 268 14.23 -18.09 -12.69
N LEU A 269 13.59 -18.55 -13.77
CA LEU A 269 14.21 -19.41 -14.77
C LEU A 269 15.30 -18.67 -15.55
N GLU A 270 15.01 -17.47 -16.08
CA GLU A 270 15.99 -16.67 -16.83
C GLU A 270 17.21 -16.32 -15.97
N LEU A 271 17.00 -15.95 -14.71
CA LEU A 271 18.11 -15.71 -13.77
C LEU A 271 18.90 -16.96 -13.44
N ALA A 272 18.29 -18.15 -13.45
CA ALA A 272 19.03 -19.40 -13.26
C ALA A 272 19.96 -19.67 -14.45
N GLU A 273 19.51 -19.41 -15.68
CA GLU A 273 20.33 -19.55 -16.89
C GLU A 273 21.45 -18.50 -16.94
N LEU A 274 21.14 -17.22 -16.69
CA LEU A 274 22.16 -16.15 -16.65
C LEU A 274 23.26 -16.41 -15.60
N ARG A 275 22.91 -17.08 -14.49
CA ARG A 275 23.91 -17.51 -13.49
C ARG A 275 24.78 -18.68 -13.97
N LYS A 276 24.22 -19.60 -14.78
CA LYS A 276 25.00 -20.70 -15.37
C LYS A 276 25.99 -20.19 -16.42
N CYS A 277 25.58 -19.18 -17.20
CA CYS A 277 26.43 -18.55 -18.22
C CYS A 277 27.46 -17.58 -17.64
N GLY A 278 27.31 -17.17 -16.37
CA GLY A 278 28.23 -16.27 -15.67
C GLY A 278 27.91 -14.78 -15.83
N ASP A 279 26.82 -14.45 -16.53
CA ASP A 279 26.39 -13.06 -16.77
C ASP A 279 25.87 -12.36 -15.50
N ILE A 280 25.41 -13.14 -14.52
CA ILE A 280 24.96 -12.63 -13.22
C ILE A 280 25.59 -13.42 -12.08
N LYS A 281 26.18 -12.71 -11.12
CA LYS A 281 26.72 -13.32 -9.89
C LYS A 281 25.59 -13.83 -8.99
N PRO A 282 25.69 -15.04 -8.41
CA PRO A 282 24.76 -15.51 -7.39
C PRO A 282 24.71 -14.53 -6.22
N GLU A 283 23.53 -14.32 -5.65
CA GLU A 283 23.43 -13.49 -4.46
C GLU A 283 24.29 -14.08 -3.32
N PRO A 284 25.03 -13.23 -2.57
CA PRO A 284 25.69 -13.69 -1.36
C PRO A 284 24.62 -14.26 -0.43
N LYS A 285 24.78 -15.53 -0.03
CA LYS A 285 23.91 -16.12 1.00
C LYS A 285 23.96 -15.20 2.21
N LYS A 286 22.81 -14.68 2.64
CA LYS A 286 22.73 -13.89 3.88
C LYS A 286 23.44 -14.67 4.99
N PRO A 287 24.33 -14.04 5.77
CA PRO A 287 24.97 -14.72 6.88
C PRO A 287 23.87 -15.31 7.75
N LYS A 288 23.97 -16.61 8.03
CA LYS A 288 23.08 -17.26 8.97
C LYS A 288 23.27 -16.53 10.29
N LYS A 289 22.27 -15.76 10.71
CA LYS A 289 22.31 -15.06 11.99
C LYS A 289 22.19 -16.14 13.05
N ASP A 290 23.28 -16.45 13.75
CA ASP A 290 23.24 -17.34 14.90
C ASP A 290 22.24 -16.76 15.90
N VAL A 291 21.19 -17.52 16.16
CA VAL A 291 20.13 -17.11 17.08
C VAL A 291 20.59 -17.55 18.45
N TYR A 292 20.84 -16.60 19.35
CA TYR A 292 21.04 -16.93 20.76
C TYR A 292 19.71 -17.39 21.36
N PHE A 293 19.72 -18.54 22.05
CA PHE A 293 18.59 -19.05 22.81
C PHE A 293 19.10 -19.87 23.99
N GLN A 294 18.29 -19.97 25.04
CA GLN A 294 18.55 -20.79 26.22
C GLN A 294 17.77 -22.10 26.10
N GLU A 295 18.40 -23.14 25.57
CA GLU A 295 17.80 -24.45 25.33
C GLU A 295 17.16 -25.03 26.60
N ASN A 296 17.88 -25.04 27.72
CA ASN A 296 17.40 -25.55 29.01
C ASN A 296 16.07 -24.94 29.48
N HIS A 297 15.85 -23.65 29.21
CA HIS A 297 14.61 -22.97 29.58
C HIS A 297 13.44 -23.40 28.68
N ILE A 298 13.71 -23.58 27.38
CA ILE A 298 12.71 -24.09 26.44
C ILE A 298 12.36 -25.53 26.78
N THR A 299 13.36 -26.38 27.01
CA THR A 299 13.16 -27.79 27.39
C THR A 299 12.35 -27.91 28.68
N THR A 300 12.66 -27.12 29.70
CA THR A 300 11.88 -27.09 30.96
C THR A 300 10.42 -26.70 30.70
N ALA A 301 10.17 -25.61 29.96
CA ALA A 301 8.81 -25.18 29.63
C ALA A 301 8.07 -26.19 28.74
N PHE A 302 8.80 -26.89 27.87
CA PHE A 302 8.25 -27.92 27.01
C PHE A 302 7.86 -29.17 27.80
N MET A 303 8.64 -29.56 28.81
CA MET A 303 8.27 -30.65 29.72
C MET A 303 7.01 -30.31 30.52
N GLU A 304 6.90 -29.08 31.05
CA GLU A 304 5.68 -28.61 31.72
C GLU A 304 4.48 -28.66 30.76
N TYR A 305 4.67 -28.17 29.54
CA TYR A 305 3.67 -28.26 28.48
C TYR A 305 3.25 -29.71 28.20
N LYS A 306 4.21 -30.64 28.06
CA LYS A 306 3.95 -32.05 27.77
C LYS A 306 3.14 -32.72 28.88
N ILE A 307 3.48 -32.45 30.14
CA ILE A 307 2.73 -32.93 31.31
C ILE A 307 1.29 -32.43 31.27
N ASN A 308 1.09 -31.14 30.99
CA ASN A 308 -0.24 -30.54 30.94
C ASN A 308 -1.15 -31.15 29.86
N VAL A 309 -0.57 -31.77 28.81
CA VAL A 309 -1.31 -32.23 27.63
C VAL A 309 -1.32 -33.75 27.44
N GLU A 310 -0.72 -34.50 28.37
CA GLU A 310 -0.49 -35.95 28.24
C GLU A 310 -1.77 -36.76 27.98
N ASN A 311 -2.87 -36.38 28.62
CA ASN A 311 -4.16 -37.10 28.55
C ASN A 311 -5.27 -36.28 27.89
N ILE A 312 -4.91 -35.29 27.08
CA ILE A 312 -5.89 -34.40 26.46
C ILE A 312 -6.41 -34.99 25.16
N ASN A 313 -7.73 -35.10 25.06
CA ASN A 313 -8.40 -35.31 23.79
C ASN A 313 -8.53 -33.97 23.06
N GLU A 314 -7.74 -33.76 22.00
CA GLU A 314 -7.78 -32.51 21.21
C GLU A 314 -9.14 -32.22 20.61
N THR A 315 -9.96 -33.24 20.34
CA THR A 315 -11.30 -33.03 19.77
C THR A 315 -12.30 -32.50 20.79
N GLU A 316 -12.02 -32.68 22.08
CA GLU A 316 -12.84 -32.20 23.20
C GLU A 316 -12.28 -30.90 23.80
N GLY A 317 -10.96 -30.68 23.70
CA GLY A 317 -10.26 -29.47 24.11
C GLY A 317 -10.01 -29.36 25.62
N MET A 318 -8.96 -28.65 26.04
CA MET A 318 -8.62 -28.51 27.47
C MET A 318 -9.48 -27.47 28.20
N ILE A 319 -9.75 -26.34 27.54
CA ILE A 319 -10.49 -25.18 28.05
C ILE A 319 -11.07 -24.48 26.85
N ASP A 320 -12.36 -24.14 26.90
CA ASP A 320 -13.04 -23.31 25.92
C ASP A 320 -12.27 -21.98 25.77
N PHE A 321 -11.54 -21.89 24.66
CA PHE A 321 -10.71 -20.74 24.31
C PHE A 321 -11.51 -19.44 24.38
N ASP A 322 -12.80 -19.49 24.05
CA ASP A 322 -13.69 -18.33 24.00
C ASP A 322 -13.90 -17.71 25.38
N LYS A 323 -13.94 -18.51 26.44
CA LYS A 323 -14.12 -18.02 27.83
C LYS A 323 -12.93 -17.21 28.34
N ASN A 324 -11.74 -17.47 27.82
CA ASN A 324 -10.49 -16.80 28.23
C ASN A 324 -9.79 -16.08 27.08
N PHE A 325 -10.51 -15.83 25.99
CA PHE A 325 -10.00 -15.31 24.72
C PHE A 325 -9.08 -14.10 24.92
N ARG A 326 -9.54 -13.08 25.66
CA ARG A 326 -8.77 -11.84 25.89
C ARG A 326 -7.41 -12.10 26.54
N LYS A 327 -7.32 -13.06 27.46
CA LYS A 327 -6.08 -13.41 28.15
C LYS A 327 -5.09 -14.10 27.21
N TYR A 328 -5.57 -15.04 26.40
CA TYR A 328 -4.72 -15.76 25.46
C TYR A 328 -4.27 -14.91 24.28
N VAL A 329 -5.15 -14.05 23.76
CA VAL A 329 -4.77 -13.05 22.74
C VAL A 329 -3.70 -12.11 23.27
N SER A 330 -3.87 -11.55 24.48
CA SER A 330 -2.85 -10.69 25.08
C SER A 330 -1.51 -11.41 25.28
N THR A 331 -1.55 -12.69 25.66
CA THR A 331 -0.33 -13.51 25.81
C THR A 331 0.33 -13.80 24.46
N TYR A 332 -0.47 -14.07 23.42
CA TYR A 332 -0.02 -14.31 22.06
C TYR A 332 0.61 -13.05 21.46
N GLU A 333 0.00 -11.87 21.63
CA GLU A 333 0.56 -10.60 21.17
C GLU A 333 1.90 -10.29 21.85
N LYS A 334 2.00 -10.54 23.16
CA LYS A 334 3.28 -10.45 23.88
C LYS A 334 4.34 -11.37 23.29
N ALA A 335 3.99 -12.64 23.07
CA ALA A 335 4.89 -13.61 22.44
C ALA A 335 5.35 -13.13 21.07
N ARG A 336 4.41 -12.62 20.25
CA ARG A 336 4.63 -12.15 18.88
C ARG A 336 5.56 -10.94 18.80
N ASN A 337 5.43 -10.01 19.75
CA ASN A 337 6.25 -8.80 19.78
C ASN A 337 7.72 -9.11 20.12
N ILE A 338 7.97 -10.09 20.99
CA ILE A 338 9.34 -10.40 21.45
C ILE A 338 10.08 -11.44 20.60
N GLU A 339 9.45 -12.08 19.61
CA GLU A 339 10.08 -13.16 18.82
C GLU A 339 11.39 -12.75 18.13
N LYS A 340 11.54 -11.46 17.83
CA LYS A 340 12.74 -10.90 17.19
C LYS A 340 13.86 -10.63 18.20
N ASP A 341 13.51 -10.39 19.45
CA ASP A 341 14.41 -9.91 20.51
C ASP A 341 14.82 -11.04 21.44
N ASP A 342 13.88 -11.89 21.84
CA ASP A 342 14.08 -12.99 22.79
C ASP A 342 13.23 -14.21 22.38
N ILE A 343 13.82 -15.06 21.53
CA ILE A 343 13.16 -16.25 21.01
C ILE A 343 12.80 -17.26 22.12
N THR A 344 13.62 -17.34 23.17
CA THR A 344 13.38 -18.23 24.31
C THR A 344 12.09 -17.85 25.02
N LYS A 345 11.92 -16.58 25.39
CA LYS A 345 10.69 -16.12 26.04
C LYS A 345 9.48 -16.24 25.12
N ALA A 346 9.63 -15.98 23.83
CA ALA A 346 8.54 -16.12 22.87
C ALA A 346 8.00 -17.56 22.85
N ILE A 347 8.90 -18.55 22.72
CA ILE A 347 8.53 -19.97 22.73
C ILE A 347 7.85 -20.35 24.05
N ILE A 348 8.39 -19.92 25.19
CA ILE A 348 7.80 -20.19 26.52
C ILE A 348 6.36 -19.66 26.61
N PHE A 349 6.09 -18.44 26.10
CA PHE A 349 4.73 -17.90 26.10
C PHE A 349 3.78 -18.72 25.21
N TYR A 350 4.23 -19.15 24.03
CA TYR A 350 3.42 -20.02 23.17
C TYR A 350 3.11 -21.37 23.84
N LEU A 351 4.11 -22.02 24.44
CA LEU A 351 3.93 -23.27 25.17
C LEU A 351 2.94 -23.10 26.34
N LYS A 352 3.00 -21.98 27.05
CA LYS A 352 2.06 -21.65 28.14
C LYS A 352 0.61 -21.51 27.67
N ILE A 353 0.39 -21.02 26.44
CA ILE A 353 -0.95 -20.97 25.85
C ILE A 353 -1.38 -22.40 25.50
N LEU A 354 -0.57 -23.12 24.73
CA LEU A 354 -0.90 -24.47 24.24
C LEU A 354 -1.04 -25.53 25.35
N GLY A 355 -0.44 -25.29 26.52
CA GLY A 355 -0.58 -26.14 27.70
C GLY A 355 -1.81 -25.82 28.56
N LYS A 356 -2.61 -24.81 28.19
CA LYS A 356 -3.80 -24.39 28.96
C LYS A 356 -5.07 -24.33 28.13
N THR A 357 -5.02 -24.56 26.84
CA THR A 357 -6.18 -24.49 25.94
C THR A 357 -5.84 -25.19 24.63
N THR A 358 -6.86 -25.43 23.80
CA THR A 358 -6.74 -25.96 22.44
C THR A 358 -7.24 -24.88 21.48
N PRO A 359 -6.37 -23.95 21.02
CA PRO A 359 -6.80 -22.83 20.18
C PRO A 359 -7.28 -23.30 18.81
N THR A 360 -8.33 -22.66 18.28
CA THR A 360 -8.90 -22.93 16.95
C THR A 360 -8.30 -22.06 15.83
N GLY A 361 -7.39 -21.14 16.16
CA GLY A 361 -6.62 -20.35 15.18
C GLY A 361 -5.26 -20.98 14.82
N SER A 362 -4.89 -20.99 13.54
CA SER A 362 -3.66 -21.63 13.06
C SER A 362 -2.39 -20.98 13.60
N SER A 363 -2.42 -19.66 13.84
CA SER A 363 -1.26 -18.89 14.26
C SER A 363 -0.69 -19.34 15.62
N TYR A 364 -1.53 -19.81 16.54
CA TYR A 364 -1.11 -20.31 17.85
C TYR A 364 -0.22 -21.56 17.74
N TRP A 365 -0.39 -22.33 16.66
CA TRP A 365 0.36 -23.53 16.36
C TRP A 365 1.55 -23.22 15.45
N GLU A 366 1.35 -22.46 14.38
CA GLU A 366 2.38 -22.18 13.39
C GLU A 366 3.58 -21.41 13.94
N ARG A 367 3.34 -20.43 14.82
CA ARG A 367 4.40 -19.57 15.37
C ARG A 367 5.43 -20.35 16.19
N PRO A 368 5.07 -21.09 17.26
CA PRO A 368 6.05 -21.86 18.02
C PRO A 368 6.77 -22.89 17.14
N LEU A 369 6.07 -23.53 16.19
CA LEU A 369 6.70 -24.47 15.25
C LEU A 369 7.79 -23.79 14.40
N ILE A 370 7.54 -22.58 13.88
CA ILE A 370 8.53 -21.84 13.08
C ILE A 370 9.76 -21.51 13.93
N LEU A 371 9.56 -21.11 15.19
CA LEU A 371 10.64 -20.74 16.09
C LEU A 371 11.48 -21.96 16.50
N LEU A 372 10.84 -23.06 16.89
CA LEU A 372 11.52 -24.32 17.25
C LEU A 372 12.31 -24.91 16.07
N GLU A 373 11.74 -24.91 14.86
CA GLU A 373 12.47 -25.33 13.66
C GLU A 373 13.68 -24.44 13.34
N ARG A 374 13.56 -23.13 13.60
CA ARG A 374 14.65 -22.17 13.37
C ARG A 374 15.84 -22.44 14.29
N ILE A 375 15.60 -22.90 15.52
CA ILE A 375 16.63 -23.27 16.50
C ILE A 375 16.95 -24.77 16.51
N LYS A 376 16.40 -25.54 15.56
CA LYS A 376 16.60 -26.99 15.39
C LYS A 376 16.13 -27.86 16.58
N MET A 377 15.15 -27.41 17.35
CA MET A 377 14.47 -28.24 18.34
C MET A 377 13.33 -29.02 17.65
N TYR A 378 13.71 -30.00 16.80
CA TYR A 378 12.75 -30.65 15.90
C TYR A 378 11.84 -31.65 16.61
N ASN A 379 12.30 -32.27 17.71
CA ASN A 379 11.48 -33.19 18.52
C ASN A 379 10.29 -32.46 19.16
N GLU A 380 10.55 -31.29 19.73
CA GLU A 380 9.55 -30.42 20.33
C GLU A 380 8.58 -29.88 19.28
N ALA A 381 9.12 -29.44 18.13
CA ALA A 381 8.30 -28.99 17.01
C ALA A 381 7.41 -30.14 16.49
N TYR A 382 7.96 -31.35 16.36
CA TYR A 382 7.22 -32.52 15.89
C TYR A 382 6.02 -32.83 16.79
N PHE A 383 6.23 -32.85 18.10
CA PHE A 383 5.16 -33.09 19.08
C PHE A 383 4.03 -32.05 19.00
N ILE A 384 4.37 -30.76 18.90
CA ILE A 384 3.36 -29.70 18.74
C ILE A 384 2.61 -29.87 17.41
N CYS A 385 3.33 -30.23 16.35
CA CYS A 385 2.74 -30.42 15.02
C CYS A 385 1.77 -31.61 14.98
N GLN A 386 2.03 -32.67 15.73
CA GLN A 386 1.10 -33.81 15.87
C GLN A 386 -0.23 -33.38 16.48
N ARG A 387 -0.21 -32.53 17.52
CA ARG A 387 -1.43 -31.99 18.13
C ARG A 387 -2.15 -31.04 17.16
N ALA A 388 -1.42 -30.12 16.53
CA ALA A 388 -1.97 -29.19 15.56
C ALA A 388 -2.70 -29.90 14.41
N ALA A 389 -2.10 -30.98 13.86
CA ALA A 389 -2.70 -31.77 12.79
C ALA A 389 -4.00 -32.50 13.21
N LYS A 390 -4.14 -32.87 14.49
CA LYS A 390 -5.42 -33.41 15.00
C LYS A 390 -6.49 -32.31 15.03
N VAL A 391 -6.14 -31.14 15.54
CA VAL A 391 -7.06 -30.00 15.66
C VAL A 391 -7.50 -29.48 14.28
N SER A 392 -6.59 -29.41 13.31
CA SER A 392 -6.90 -28.92 11.96
C SER A 392 -7.88 -29.80 11.18
N ARG A 393 -8.05 -31.07 11.58
CA ARG A 393 -9.00 -32.02 10.95
C ARG A 393 -10.41 -31.94 11.53
N MET A 394 -10.63 -31.12 12.57
CA MET A 394 -11.94 -30.98 13.20
C MET A 394 -12.90 -30.20 12.27
N PRO A 395 -14.15 -30.66 12.03
CA PRO A 395 -15.05 -30.05 11.05
C PRO A 395 -15.36 -28.56 11.25
N HIS A 396 -15.30 -28.09 12.50
CA HIS A 396 -15.62 -26.71 12.88
C HIS A 396 -14.38 -25.81 13.01
N VAL A 397 -13.18 -26.36 12.78
CA VAL A 397 -11.92 -25.63 12.85
C VAL A 397 -11.50 -25.23 11.44
N ARG A 398 -11.20 -23.93 11.25
CA ARG A 398 -10.68 -23.40 9.98
C ARG A 398 -9.22 -23.01 10.14
N MET A 399 -8.33 -23.99 9.97
CA MET A 399 -6.87 -23.81 9.99
C MET A 399 -6.22 -24.34 8.71
N GLY A 400 -4.95 -23.97 8.48
CA GLY A 400 -4.13 -24.58 7.43
C GLY A 400 -3.83 -26.06 7.69
N ASP A 401 -3.44 -26.78 6.63
CA ASP A 401 -3.05 -28.18 6.68
C ASP A 401 -1.63 -28.34 7.26
N PHE A 402 -1.50 -29.16 8.31
CA PHE A 402 -0.24 -29.45 8.98
C PHE A 402 0.42 -30.75 8.52
N ASP A 403 -0.22 -31.56 7.65
CA ASP A 403 0.25 -32.90 7.29
C ASP A 403 1.59 -32.90 6.57
N LEU A 404 1.77 -31.97 5.61
CA LEU A 404 3.06 -31.78 4.93
C LEU A 404 4.17 -31.37 5.89
N ARG A 405 3.86 -30.49 6.85
CA ARG A 405 4.82 -30.05 7.87
C ARG A 405 5.16 -31.16 8.85
N LEU A 406 4.17 -31.97 9.23
CA LEU A 406 4.32 -33.12 10.11
C LEU A 406 5.23 -34.18 9.47
N ALA A 407 4.99 -34.54 8.22
CA ALA A 407 5.83 -35.49 7.47
C ALA A 407 7.29 -35.00 7.37
N ARG A 408 7.49 -33.70 7.11
CA ARG A 408 8.82 -33.08 7.08
C ARG A 408 9.51 -33.14 8.45
N LEU A 409 8.78 -32.84 9.53
CA LEU A 409 9.32 -32.84 10.89
C LEU A 409 9.65 -34.25 11.37
N ALA A 410 8.83 -35.26 11.02
CA ALA A 410 9.11 -36.65 11.34
C ALA A 410 10.50 -37.09 10.85
N LYS A 411 10.82 -36.76 9.59
CA LYS A 411 12.13 -37.05 9.00
C LYS A 411 13.27 -36.31 9.71
N LYS A 412 13.07 -35.04 10.07
CA LYS A 412 14.11 -34.25 10.74
C LYS A 412 14.34 -34.67 12.19
N ALA A 413 13.29 -35.12 12.87
CA ALA A 413 13.35 -35.61 14.24
C ALA A 413 14.03 -36.99 14.31
N SER A 414 13.88 -37.84 13.28
CA SER A 414 14.60 -39.12 13.19
C SER A 414 16.09 -38.97 12.86
N ASP A 415 16.47 -37.85 12.25
CA ASP A 415 17.86 -37.53 11.86
C ASP A 415 18.64 -36.80 12.98
N GLN A 416 18.02 -36.57 14.15
CA GLN A 416 18.62 -36.02 15.38
C GLN A 416 18.87 -37.12 16.40
#